data_AF-A0A1S9CSM0-F1
#
_entry.id   AF-A0A1S9CSM0-F1
#
_cell.length_a   1.000
_cell.length_b   1.000
_cell.length_c   1.000
_cell.angle_alpha   90.00
_cell.angle_beta   90.00
_cell.angle_gamma   90.00
#
_symmetry.space_group_name_H-M   'P 1'
#
loop_
_entity.id
_entity.type
_entity.pdbx_description
1 polymer ?
#
loop_
_entity_poly.entity_id
_entity_poly.type
_entity_poly.pdbx_seq_one_letter_code
_entity_poly.pdbx_strand_id
1 'polypeptide(L)'
;MNVFKSLKVYLGIVSVLFLSINNAKTTALTFIAVGVILAIYEFTVCKRKREKAMTIIGYSLLLALQISYVIFRVNNPPESSLESLVMSLIMYWLLFLSFILQSFIDIKNYQQYFFHTPKNAQALSFDKIKQFNRYVKDKKMLVNRASKILTRETIQEIIEEMERHSSFSYINQGSLTEQYFDAVEETLNDPYIYIVLSDTGSRPSQVISLGTGKAYNHSSISFDEELKTLISYNGGERVNPPGLNAEMIEYLSKKDDATIYVYKLGVTKEQKIKMLDKIKEINEDGSAYNILGLVLRKSYKPNIMYCSQFVYILLEYADAAYFETNPNSIKPTDLVEFDYDRKLQLAYKLTFN
;
A
#
# COMPACT_ATOMS: atom_id res chain seq x y z
N MET A 1 -13.46 2.14 -20.29
CA MET A 1 -13.05 1.16 -21.33
C MET A 1 -11.78 1.53 -22.12
N ASN A 2 -11.37 2.81 -22.22
CA ASN A 2 -10.15 3.21 -22.96
C ASN A 2 -8.81 3.16 -22.19
N VAL A 3 -8.82 2.99 -20.86
CA VAL A 3 -7.60 2.95 -20.03
C VAL A 3 -6.83 1.63 -20.22
N PHE A 4 -7.54 0.51 -20.41
CA PHE A 4 -6.94 -0.82 -20.60
C PHE A 4 -6.19 -1.01 -21.93
N LYS A 5 -6.50 -0.19 -22.96
CA LYS A 5 -5.71 -0.16 -24.20
C LYS A 5 -4.33 0.50 -23.99
N SER A 6 -4.21 1.45 -23.06
CA SER A 6 -2.94 2.14 -22.80
C SER A 6 -1.93 1.24 -22.09
N LEU A 7 -2.37 0.38 -21.17
CA LEU A 7 -1.49 -0.54 -20.42
C LEU A 7 -0.78 -1.56 -21.33
N LYS A 8 -1.47 -2.04 -22.39
CA LYS A 8 -0.87 -2.93 -23.40
C LYS A 8 0.18 -2.23 -24.25
N VAL A 9 0.01 -0.93 -24.50
CA VAL A 9 1.00 -0.08 -25.20
C VAL A 9 2.20 0.17 -24.29
N TYR A 10 1.99 0.43 -22.98
CA TYR A 10 3.08 0.57 -22.01
C TYR A 10 3.87 -0.73 -21.81
N LEU A 11 3.21 -1.88 -21.73
CA LEU A 11 3.89 -3.18 -21.74
C LEU A 11 4.65 -3.40 -23.05
N GLY A 12 4.08 -3.05 -24.21
CA GLY A 12 4.77 -3.14 -25.49
C GLY A 12 6.03 -2.26 -25.57
N ILE A 13 5.95 -1.03 -25.04
CA ILE A 13 7.09 -0.10 -24.95
C ILE A 13 8.14 -0.66 -24.00
N VAL A 14 7.77 -1.07 -22.78
CA VAL A 14 8.68 -1.67 -21.81
C VAL A 14 9.35 -2.93 -22.39
N SER A 15 8.62 -3.81 -23.07
CA SER A 15 9.16 -5.02 -23.70
C SER A 15 10.15 -4.74 -24.85
N VAL A 16 9.91 -3.72 -25.69
CA VAL A 16 10.83 -3.31 -26.77
C VAL A 16 12.08 -2.62 -26.22
N LEU A 17 11.94 -1.91 -25.11
CA LEU A 17 13.04 -1.25 -24.41
C LEU A 17 13.93 -2.25 -23.65
N PHE A 18 13.34 -3.25 -23.00
CA PHE A 18 14.10 -4.33 -22.32
C PHE A 18 15.05 -5.08 -23.27
N LEU A 19 14.71 -5.18 -24.56
CA LEU A 19 15.51 -5.90 -25.57
C LEU A 19 16.64 -5.06 -26.21
N SER A 20 16.72 -3.75 -25.95
CA SER A 20 17.62 -2.84 -26.70
C SER A 20 18.61 -2.03 -25.85
N ILE A 21 18.54 -2.11 -24.51
CA ILE A 21 19.36 -1.28 -23.62
C ILE A 21 20.70 -1.95 -23.30
N ASN A 22 21.62 -1.96 -24.27
CA ASN A 22 23.03 -2.35 -24.05
C ASN A 22 24.02 -1.21 -24.33
N ASN A 23 23.56 -0.04 -24.78
CA ASN A 23 24.43 1.09 -25.17
C ASN A 23 23.83 2.43 -24.75
N ALA A 24 24.67 3.42 -24.44
CA ALA A 24 24.26 4.78 -24.06
C ALA A 24 23.33 5.46 -25.07
N LYS A 25 23.50 5.17 -26.37
CA LYS A 25 22.60 5.70 -27.42
C LYS A 25 21.18 5.15 -27.31
N THR A 26 21.03 3.85 -27.07
CA THR A 26 19.70 3.23 -26.92
C THR A 26 19.06 3.62 -25.60
N THR A 27 19.84 3.78 -24.53
CA THR A 27 19.38 4.36 -23.26
C THR A 27 18.81 5.78 -23.43
N ALA A 28 19.51 6.66 -24.15
CA ALA A 28 19.03 8.03 -24.39
C ALA A 28 17.71 8.06 -25.16
N LEU A 29 17.63 7.27 -26.23
CA LEU A 29 16.43 7.17 -27.06
C LEU A 29 15.24 6.64 -26.25
N THR A 30 15.50 5.68 -25.36
CA THR A 30 14.52 5.11 -24.44
C THR A 30 13.93 6.17 -23.51
N PHE A 31 14.78 6.94 -22.85
CA PHE A 31 14.34 8.01 -21.93
C PHE A 31 13.51 9.06 -22.64
N ILE A 32 13.94 9.49 -23.83
CA ILE A 32 13.19 10.46 -24.65
C ILE A 32 11.83 9.89 -25.04
N ALA A 33 11.78 8.67 -25.57
CA ALA A 33 10.54 8.06 -26.04
C ALA A 33 9.52 7.88 -24.91
N VAL A 34 9.93 7.30 -23.78
CA VAL A 34 9.06 7.09 -22.62
C VAL A 34 8.62 8.43 -22.02
N GLY A 35 9.55 9.36 -21.82
CA GLY A 35 9.25 10.67 -21.27
C GLY A 35 8.25 11.46 -22.12
N VAL A 36 8.42 11.45 -23.45
CA VAL A 36 7.51 12.15 -24.38
C VAL A 36 6.12 11.51 -24.39
N ILE A 37 6.04 10.17 -24.46
CA ILE A 37 4.75 9.46 -24.47
C ILE A 37 3.97 9.74 -23.19
N LEU A 38 4.63 9.66 -22.04
CA LEU A 38 4.01 9.95 -20.75
C LEU A 38 3.63 11.42 -20.61
N ALA A 39 4.48 12.35 -21.04
CA ALA A 39 4.17 13.77 -21.02
C ALA A 39 2.97 14.11 -21.91
N ILE A 40 2.87 13.54 -23.11
CA ILE A 40 1.72 13.72 -24.02
C ILE A 40 0.46 13.15 -23.39
N TYR A 41 0.52 11.91 -22.87
CA TYR A 41 -0.59 11.27 -22.20
C TYR A 41 -1.12 12.16 -21.06
N GLU A 42 -0.25 12.54 -20.12
CA GLU A 42 -0.62 13.40 -19.00
C GLU A 42 -1.13 14.77 -19.46
N PHE A 43 -0.53 15.37 -20.49
CA PHE A 43 -0.97 16.64 -21.04
C PHE A 43 -2.38 16.58 -21.65
N THR A 44 -2.77 15.44 -22.22
CA THR A 44 -4.13 15.21 -22.76
C THR A 44 -5.14 14.93 -21.64
N VAL A 45 -4.73 14.27 -20.56
CA VAL A 45 -5.57 13.97 -19.39
C VAL A 45 -5.79 15.21 -18.52
N CYS A 46 -4.75 16.04 -18.34
CA CYS A 46 -4.80 17.26 -17.55
C CYS A 46 -5.77 18.29 -18.16
N LYS A 47 -6.71 18.78 -17.34
CA LYS A 47 -7.71 19.77 -17.79
C LYS A 47 -7.29 21.22 -17.50
N ARG A 48 -6.50 21.48 -16.45
CA ARG A 48 -6.13 22.85 -16.06
C ARG A 48 -4.78 23.27 -16.65
N LYS A 49 -4.65 24.55 -17.03
CA LYS A 49 -3.40 25.13 -17.56
C LYS A 49 -2.20 24.97 -16.61
N ARG A 50 -2.42 25.04 -15.29
CA ARG A 50 -1.35 24.85 -14.28
C ARG A 50 -0.83 23.42 -14.24
N GLU A 51 -1.71 22.43 -14.36
CA GLU A 51 -1.35 21.00 -14.37
C GLU A 51 -0.52 20.69 -15.61
N LYS A 52 -0.97 21.16 -16.78
CA LYS A 52 -0.22 21.07 -18.03
C LYS A 52 1.19 21.69 -17.93
N ALA A 53 1.30 22.83 -17.28
CA ALA A 53 2.60 23.47 -17.03
C ALA A 53 3.48 22.63 -16.09
N MET A 54 2.92 22.06 -15.01
CA MET A 54 3.66 21.17 -14.12
C MET A 54 4.11 19.87 -14.80
N THR A 55 3.27 19.27 -15.66
CA THR A 55 3.63 18.11 -16.47
C THR A 55 4.82 18.41 -17.36
N ILE A 56 4.77 19.53 -18.11
CA ILE A 56 5.88 19.95 -18.98
C ILE A 56 7.15 20.17 -18.16
N ILE A 57 7.08 20.97 -17.09
CA ILE A 57 8.25 21.28 -16.25
C ILE A 57 8.84 20.00 -15.64
N GLY A 58 7.99 19.12 -15.10
CA GLY A 58 8.41 17.88 -14.46
C GLY A 58 9.14 16.95 -15.41
N TYR A 59 8.53 16.65 -16.57
CA TYR A 59 9.16 15.77 -17.56
C TYR A 59 10.38 16.41 -18.22
N SER A 60 10.44 17.73 -18.39
CA SER A 60 11.64 18.43 -18.87
C SER A 60 12.81 18.33 -17.88
N LEU A 61 12.57 18.54 -16.58
CA LEU A 61 13.60 18.41 -15.55
C LEU A 61 14.11 16.96 -15.44
N LEU A 62 13.18 16.00 -15.50
CA LEU A 62 13.53 14.58 -15.46
C LEU A 62 14.37 14.17 -16.69
N LEU A 63 13.99 14.64 -17.88
CA LEU A 63 14.75 14.37 -19.09
C LEU A 63 16.15 14.97 -19.05
N ALA A 64 16.31 16.18 -18.49
CA ALA A 64 17.62 16.80 -18.31
C ALA A 64 18.53 15.97 -17.37
N LEU A 65 17.98 15.43 -16.28
CA LEU A 65 18.69 14.52 -15.38
C LEU A 65 19.10 13.21 -16.10
N GLN A 66 18.17 12.62 -16.84
CA GLN A 66 18.39 11.39 -17.62
C GLN A 66 19.48 11.57 -18.69
N ILE A 67 19.47 12.68 -19.42
CA ILE A 67 20.52 13.00 -20.41
C ILE A 67 21.87 13.24 -19.73
N SER A 68 21.89 13.95 -18.60
CA SER A 68 23.11 14.18 -17.83
C SER A 68 23.75 12.86 -17.40
N TYR A 69 22.93 11.89 -17.00
CA TYR A 69 23.39 10.54 -16.67
C TYR A 69 23.95 9.78 -17.88
N VAL A 70 23.29 9.86 -19.05
CA VAL A 70 23.80 9.25 -20.28
C VAL A 70 25.17 9.84 -20.64
N ILE A 71 25.34 11.16 -20.56
CA ILE A 71 26.62 11.84 -20.84
C ILE A 71 27.69 11.35 -19.86
N PHE A 72 27.35 11.25 -18.57
CA PHE A 72 28.25 10.73 -17.55
C PHE A 72 28.72 9.30 -17.86
N ARG A 73 27.80 8.40 -18.25
CA ARG A 73 28.11 7.01 -18.62
C ARG A 73 28.98 6.90 -19.88
N VAL A 74 28.78 7.79 -20.86
CA VAL A 74 29.62 7.81 -22.07
C VAL A 74 31.05 8.26 -21.75
N ASN A 75 31.19 9.27 -20.88
CA ASN A 75 32.50 9.80 -20.49
C ASN A 75 33.24 8.88 -19.50
N ASN A 76 32.52 8.05 -18.74
CA ASN A 76 33.07 7.13 -17.75
C ASN A 76 32.58 5.70 -18.08
N PRO A 77 33.14 5.04 -19.12
CA PRO A 77 32.79 3.67 -19.43
C PRO A 77 33.20 2.76 -18.26
N PRO A 78 32.37 1.76 -17.89
CA PRO A 78 32.67 0.87 -16.77
C PRO A 78 33.90 0.01 -17.08
N GLU A 79 34.85 -0.03 -16.15
CA GLU A 79 36.08 -0.84 -16.29
C GLU A 79 35.86 -2.26 -15.72
N SER A 80 34.91 -2.43 -14.81
CA SER A 80 34.57 -3.71 -14.18
C SER A 80 33.12 -4.14 -14.43
N SER A 81 32.86 -5.44 -14.27
CA SER A 81 31.50 -6.01 -14.35
C SER A 81 30.57 -5.44 -13.27
N LEU A 82 31.11 -5.17 -12.08
CA LEU A 82 30.36 -4.57 -10.97
C LEU A 82 29.92 -3.14 -11.28
N GLU A 83 30.82 -2.32 -11.84
CA GLU A 83 30.49 -0.95 -12.26
C GLU A 83 29.43 -0.94 -13.38
N SER A 84 29.55 -1.84 -14.34
CA SER A 84 28.56 -2.00 -15.41
C SER A 84 27.18 -2.34 -14.85
N LEU A 85 27.12 -3.21 -13.83
CA LEU A 85 25.89 -3.58 -13.14
C LEU A 85 25.31 -2.38 -12.36
N VAL A 86 26.11 -1.66 -11.59
CA VAL A 86 25.67 -0.47 -10.84
C VAL A 86 25.13 0.62 -11.77
N MET A 87 25.84 0.91 -12.87
CA MET A 87 25.37 1.87 -13.87
C MET A 87 24.08 1.40 -14.55
N SER A 88 23.89 0.09 -14.74
CA SER A 88 22.64 -0.43 -15.27
C SER A 88 21.49 -0.28 -14.28
N LEU A 89 21.71 -0.52 -12.99
CA LEU A 89 20.70 -0.31 -11.95
C LEU A 89 20.27 1.16 -11.83
N ILE A 90 21.21 2.10 -11.85
CA ILE A 90 20.91 3.55 -11.81
C ILE A 90 20.07 3.95 -13.03
N MET A 91 20.38 3.41 -14.20
CA MET A 91 19.60 3.64 -15.42
C MET A 91 18.16 3.13 -15.31
N TYR A 92 17.95 1.91 -14.83
CA TYR A 92 16.61 1.36 -14.62
C TYR A 92 15.83 2.17 -13.58
N TRP A 93 16.51 2.64 -12.53
CA TRP A 93 15.91 3.51 -11.53
C TRP A 93 15.48 4.87 -12.11
N LEU A 94 16.32 5.48 -12.94
CA LEU A 94 15.98 6.72 -13.66
C LEU A 94 14.83 6.52 -14.66
N LEU A 95 14.71 5.34 -15.26
CA LEU A 95 13.57 5.00 -16.11
C LEU A 95 12.29 4.91 -15.27
N PHE A 96 12.36 4.20 -14.14
CA PHE A 96 11.25 4.03 -13.20
C PHE A 96 10.73 5.35 -12.64
N LEU A 97 11.62 6.33 -12.43
CA LEU A 97 11.27 7.68 -11.99
C LEU A 97 10.29 8.39 -12.93
N SER A 98 10.26 8.04 -14.23
CA SER A 98 9.29 8.55 -15.21
C SER A 98 7.85 8.16 -14.89
N PHE A 99 7.64 6.95 -14.34
CA PHE A 99 6.33 6.43 -13.95
C PHE A 99 5.93 6.92 -12.55
N ILE A 100 6.89 7.13 -11.65
CA ILE A 100 6.64 7.76 -10.36
C ILE A 100 6.11 9.19 -10.56
N LEU A 101 6.77 9.97 -11.43
CA LEU A 101 6.35 11.33 -11.75
C LEU A 101 4.91 11.35 -12.31
N GLN A 102 4.58 10.39 -13.18
CA GLN A 102 3.23 10.19 -13.70
C GLN A 102 2.22 10.00 -12.56
N SER A 103 2.49 9.05 -11.65
CA SER A 103 1.61 8.73 -10.53
C SER A 103 1.33 9.94 -9.64
N PHE A 104 2.33 10.79 -9.38
CA PHE A 104 2.14 12.02 -8.61
C PHE A 104 1.24 13.05 -9.32
N ILE A 105 1.31 13.13 -10.65
CA ILE A 105 0.45 14.02 -11.45
C ILE A 105 -0.99 13.48 -11.44
N ASP A 106 -1.15 12.17 -11.60
CA ASP A 106 -2.46 11.48 -11.58
C ASP A 106 -3.16 11.55 -10.22
N ILE A 107 -2.44 11.37 -9.11
CA ILE A 107 -3.00 11.45 -7.73
C ILE A 107 -3.63 12.83 -7.47
N LYS A 108 -3.02 13.90 -7.99
CA LYS A 108 -3.57 15.27 -7.87
C LYS A 108 -4.86 15.44 -8.67
N ASN A 109 -4.98 14.78 -9.82
CA ASN A 109 -6.22 14.78 -10.61
C ASN A 109 -7.36 14.04 -9.87
N TYR A 110 -7.03 13.01 -9.09
CA TYR A 110 -7.99 12.27 -8.28
C TYR A 110 -8.50 13.05 -7.06
N GLN A 111 -7.62 13.79 -6.37
CA GLN A 111 -8.00 14.63 -5.23
C GLN A 111 -8.93 15.81 -5.59
N GLN A 112 -8.98 16.18 -6.87
CA GLN A 112 -9.76 17.32 -7.36
C GLN A 112 -11.26 17.04 -7.52
N TYR A 113 -11.70 15.79 -7.37
CA TYR A 113 -13.13 15.44 -7.35
C TYR A 113 -13.81 15.64 -5.99
N PHE A 114 -13.05 15.85 -4.90
CA PHE A 114 -13.60 15.81 -3.54
C PHE A 114 -13.64 17.13 -2.78
N PHE A 115 -13.16 18.24 -3.34
CA PHE A 115 -13.14 19.52 -2.64
C PHE A 115 -13.66 20.68 -3.51
N HIS A 116 -14.95 20.97 -3.37
CA HIS A 116 -15.44 22.33 -3.55
C HIS A 116 -15.35 23.05 -2.20
N THR A 117 -14.58 24.13 -2.14
CA THR A 117 -14.61 25.06 -1.01
C THR A 117 -14.67 26.48 -1.58
N PRO A 118 -15.59 27.35 -1.11
CA PRO A 118 -15.81 28.64 -1.74
C PRO A 118 -14.72 29.66 -1.41
N LYS A 119 -14.63 30.65 -2.31
CA LYS A 119 -13.78 31.84 -2.23
C LYS A 119 -14.10 32.65 -0.97
N ASN A 120 -13.06 33.08 -0.25
CA ASN A 120 -12.77 34.50 -0.07
C ASN A 120 -11.35 34.67 0.48
N ALA A 121 -10.57 35.48 -0.23
CA ALA A 121 -9.19 35.80 0.07
C ALA A 121 -9.15 37.25 0.53
N GLN A 122 -8.79 37.49 1.79
CA GLN A 122 -8.13 38.72 2.28
C GLN A 122 -7.91 38.63 3.81
N ALA A 123 -6.90 37.86 4.23
CA ALA A 123 -6.23 37.97 5.53
C ALA A 123 -4.99 37.08 5.49
N LEU A 124 -3.92 37.54 4.84
CA LEU A 124 -2.81 36.67 4.44
C LEU A 124 -1.47 37.39 4.62
N SER A 125 -0.86 37.25 5.81
CA SER A 125 0.60 37.35 5.93
C SER A 125 1.18 36.63 7.15
N PHE A 126 0.54 36.64 8.32
CA PHE A 126 1.11 36.00 9.52
C PHE A 126 0.74 34.52 9.71
N ASP A 127 -0.48 34.10 9.37
CA ASP A 127 -0.88 32.69 9.50
C ASP A 127 -0.13 31.76 8.55
N LYS A 128 0.30 32.26 7.38
CA LYS A 128 1.13 31.50 6.44
C LYS A 128 2.53 31.25 6.99
N ILE A 129 3.13 32.19 7.70
CA ILE A 129 4.46 32.01 8.32
C ILE A 129 4.37 31.00 9.46
N LYS A 130 3.31 31.07 10.28
CA LYS A 130 3.06 30.09 11.34
C LYS A 130 2.70 28.71 10.78
N GLN A 131 1.99 28.63 9.65
CA GLN A 131 1.76 27.38 8.91
C GLN A 131 3.03 26.84 8.29
N PHE A 132 3.88 27.70 7.72
CA PHE A 132 5.17 27.30 7.13
C PHE A 132 6.14 26.79 8.19
N ASN A 133 6.25 27.49 9.33
CA ASN A 133 7.08 27.03 10.45
C ASN A 133 6.56 25.73 11.06
N ARG A 134 5.22 25.54 11.15
CA ARG A 134 4.63 24.24 11.49
C ARG A 134 5.00 23.18 10.45
N TYR A 135 4.79 23.46 9.17
CA TYR A 135 5.14 22.56 8.06
C TYR A 135 6.63 22.15 8.07
N VAL A 136 7.55 23.09 8.31
CA VAL A 136 8.99 22.83 8.40
C VAL A 136 9.31 22.02 9.66
N LYS A 137 8.68 22.33 10.80
CA LYS A 137 8.84 21.57 12.04
C LYS A 137 8.31 20.14 11.89
N ASP A 138 7.16 19.97 11.25
CA ASP A 138 6.53 18.68 10.98
C ASP A 138 7.41 17.86 10.04
N LYS A 139 7.95 18.48 8.96
CA LYS A 139 8.92 17.83 8.07
C LYS A 139 10.21 17.45 8.77
N LYS A 140 10.77 18.33 9.62
CA LYS A 140 11.98 18.03 10.41
C LYS A 140 11.72 16.89 11.40
N MET A 141 10.55 16.87 12.03
CA MET A 141 10.13 15.78 12.92
C MET A 141 9.96 14.47 12.15
N LEU A 142 9.36 14.50 10.96
CA LEU A 142 9.22 13.36 10.05
C LEU A 142 10.58 12.81 9.61
N VAL A 143 11.51 13.68 9.20
CA VAL A 143 12.88 13.30 8.83
C VAL A 143 13.61 12.68 10.02
N ASN A 144 13.51 13.27 11.21
CA ASN A 144 14.13 12.74 12.42
C ASN A 144 13.51 11.40 12.88
N ARG A 145 12.21 11.18 12.66
CA ARG A 145 11.57 9.88 12.91
C ARG A 145 12.02 8.86 11.86
N ALA A 146 12.01 9.24 10.59
CA ALA A 146 12.44 8.39 9.49
C ALA A 146 13.90 7.96 9.64
N SER A 147 14.81 8.86 10.03
CA SER A 147 16.22 8.53 10.25
C SER A 147 16.43 7.58 11.43
N LYS A 148 15.54 7.61 12.44
CA LYS A 148 15.59 6.67 13.58
C LYS A 148 15.03 5.31 13.23
N ILE A 149 14.04 5.24 12.34
CA ILE A 149 13.38 4.00 11.92
C ILE A 149 14.17 3.29 10.81
N LEU A 150 14.76 4.04 9.87
CA LEU A 150 15.51 3.48 8.73
C LEU A 150 16.96 3.12 9.12
N THR A 151 17.12 2.20 10.07
CA THR A 151 18.44 1.63 10.41
C THR A 151 18.83 0.55 9.41
N ARG A 152 20.11 0.14 9.41
CA ARG A 152 20.61 -0.93 8.53
C ARG A 152 19.85 -2.25 8.73
N GLU A 153 19.59 -2.59 9.99
CA GLU A 153 18.85 -3.78 10.40
C GLU A 153 17.41 -3.72 9.89
N THR A 154 16.77 -2.54 10.00
CA THR A 154 15.41 -2.31 9.50
C THR A 154 15.34 -2.45 7.99
N ILE A 155 16.31 -1.89 7.26
CA ILE A 155 16.39 -2.02 5.80
C ILE A 155 16.60 -3.48 5.39
N GLN A 156 17.47 -4.21 6.09
CA GLN A 156 17.72 -5.63 5.81
C GLN A 156 16.47 -6.48 6.05
N GLU A 157 15.77 -6.26 7.16
CA GLU A 157 14.50 -6.95 7.44
C GLU A 157 13.44 -6.63 6.38
N ILE A 158 13.37 -5.38 5.89
CA ILE A 158 12.45 -5.02 4.80
C ILE A 158 12.82 -5.75 3.50
N ILE A 159 14.11 -5.84 3.17
CA ILE A 159 14.56 -6.57 1.96
C ILE A 159 14.18 -8.04 2.05
N GLU A 160 14.50 -8.69 3.18
CA GLU A 160 14.14 -10.09 3.45
C GLU A 160 12.62 -10.32 3.39
N GLU A 161 11.83 -9.39 3.93
CA GLU A 161 10.37 -9.45 3.82
C GLU A 161 9.93 -9.26 2.37
N MET A 162 10.46 -8.28 1.63
CA MET A 162 10.08 -8.03 0.24
C MET A 162 10.34 -9.21 -0.69
N GLU A 163 11.41 -9.98 -0.47
CA GLU A 163 11.72 -11.20 -1.24
C GLU A 163 10.65 -12.30 -1.08
N ARG A 164 9.96 -12.33 0.06
CA ARG A 164 8.88 -13.29 0.34
C ARG A 164 7.54 -12.89 -0.26
N HIS A 165 7.41 -11.69 -0.84
CA HIS A 165 6.14 -11.17 -1.31
C HIS A 165 5.97 -11.29 -2.83
N SER A 166 4.72 -11.42 -3.26
CA SER A 166 4.33 -11.35 -4.67
C SER A 166 3.12 -10.46 -4.83
N SER A 167 3.17 -9.55 -5.79
CA SER A 167 2.04 -8.64 -6.11
C SER A 167 1.26 -9.07 -7.36
N PHE A 168 1.68 -10.15 -8.01
CA PHE A 168 1.14 -10.60 -9.30
C PHE A 168 0.69 -12.07 -9.30
N SER A 169 1.17 -12.85 -8.34
CA SER A 169 0.87 -14.28 -8.23
C SER A 169 0.45 -14.62 -6.81
N TYR A 170 -0.41 -15.63 -6.67
CA TYR A 170 -0.70 -16.22 -5.38
C TYR A 170 0.51 -17.02 -4.91
N ILE A 171 0.85 -16.85 -3.64
CA ILE A 171 2.00 -17.50 -3.01
C ILE A 171 1.62 -18.16 -1.69
N ASN A 172 0.43 -17.86 -1.17
CA ASN A 172 -0.14 -18.47 0.02
C ASN A 172 -1.40 -19.24 -0.38
N GLN A 173 -1.39 -20.56 -0.25
CA GLN A 173 -2.52 -21.44 -0.56
C GLN A 173 -2.54 -22.57 0.46
N GLY A 174 -3.69 -22.86 1.05
CA GLY A 174 -3.84 -23.90 2.08
C GLY A 174 -3.09 -23.60 3.38
N SER A 175 -2.94 -22.33 3.78
CA SER A 175 -2.28 -21.94 5.03
C SER A 175 -3.14 -22.22 6.27
N LEU A 176 -4.47 -22.28 6.11
CA LEU A 176 -5.42 -22.57 7.19
C LEU A 176 -5.66 -24.08 7.29
N THR A 177 -5.55 -24.61 8.51
CA THR A 177 -5.73 -26.03 8.82
C THR A 177 -7.21 -26.38 9.01
N GLU A 178 -7.56 -27.67 8.89
CA GLU A 178 -8.90 -28.15 9.26
C GLU A 178 -9.26 -27.78 10.70
N GLN A 179 -8.30 -27.88 11.64
CA GLN A 179 -8.49 -27.48 13.03
C GLN A 179 -8.89 -26.00 13.19
N TYR A 180 -8.35 -25.10 12.35
CA TYR A 180 -8.76 -23.71 12.36
C TYR A 180 -10.23 -23.57 11.91
N PHE A 181 -10.63 -24.30 10.87
CA PHE A 181 -12.02 -24.27 10.40
C PHE A 181 -12.99 -24.87 11.42
N ASP A 182 -12.63 -25.99 12.07
CA ASP A 182 -13.41 -26.59 13.15
C ASP A 182 -13.63 -25.60 14.29
N ALA A 183 -12.57 -24.88 14.71
CA ALA A 183 -12.67 -23.85 15.74
C ALA A 183 -13.60 -22.69 15.34
N VAL A 184 -13.62 -22.28 14.06
CA VAL A 184 -14.58 -21.28 13.58
C VAL A 184 -16.01 -21.85 13.58
N GLU A 185 -16.20 -23.10 13.18
CA GLU A 185 -17.51 -23.74 13.12
C GLU A 185 -18.17 -23.85 14.51
N GLU A 186 -17.38 -24.09 15.56
CA GLU A 186 -17.85 -24.09 16.96
C GLU A 186 -18.42 -22.72 17.39
N THR A 187 -17.98 -21.63 16.77
CA THR A 187 -18.32 -20.25 17.14
C THR A 187 -19.48 -19.66 16.32
N LEU A 188 -20.08 -20.44 15.42
CA LEU A 188 -21.15 -19.96 14.53
C LEU A 188 -22.41 -19.48 15.26
N ASN A 189 -22.62 -19.92 16.51
CA ASN A 189 -23.75 -19.49 17.33
C ASN A 189 -23.46 -18.22 18.16
N ASP A 190 -22.20 -17.75 18.23
CA ASP A 190 -21.90 -16.44 18.82
C ASP A 190 -22.49 -15.35 17.90
N PRO A 191 -23.35 -14.44 18.42
CA PRO A 191 -24.02 -13.42 17.63
C PRO A 191 -23.12 -12.24 17.23
N TYR A 192 -21.80 -12.34 17.46
CA TYR A 192 -20.84 -11.29 17.16
C TYR A 192 -19.68 -11.79 16.31
N ILE A 193 -19.13 -10.88 15.51
CA ILE A 193 -17.79 -10.96 14.95
C ILE A 193 -16.93 -9.88 15.59
N TYR A 194 -15.64 -10.14 15.74
CA TYR A 194 -14.72 -9.29 16.48
C TYR A 194 -13.69 -8.68 15.54
N ILE A 195 -13.72 -7.35 15.39
CA ILE A 195 -12.75 -6.58 14.62
C ILE A 195 -11.64 -6.14 15.57
N VAL A 196 -10.41 -6.51 15.25
CA VAL A 196 -9.25 -6.28 16.09
C VAL A 196 -8.37 -5.23 15.43
N LEU A 197 -8.06 -4.14 16.14
CA LEU A 197 -7.08 -3.15 15.72
C LEU A 197 -5.85 -3.22 16.61
N SER A 198 -4.68 -3.32 16.01
CA SER A 198 -3.41 -3.40 16.74
C SER A 198 -2.35 -2.46 16.15
N ASP A 199 -1.47 -1.99 17.03
CA ASP A 199 -0.17 -1.45 16.63
C ASP A 199 0.87 -2.55 16.83
N THR A 200 1.12 -3.33 15.77
CA THR A 200 1.98 -4.52 15.84
C THR A 200 3.45 -4.19 16.00
N GLY A 201 3.83 -2.91 15.85
CA GLY A 201 5.21 -2.45 16.02
C GLY A 201 6.24 -3.09 15.08
N SER A 202 5.85 -3.91 14.10
CA SER A 202 6.79 -4.59 13.20
C SER A 202 7.61 -3.55 12.41
N ARG A 203 8.88 -3.82 12.10
CA ARG A 203 9.73 -2.86 11.37
C ARG A 203 9.13 -2.43 10.01
N PRO A 204 8.54 -3.33 9.21
CA PRO A 204 7.75 -2.94 8.02
C PRO A 204 6.55 -2.05 8.37
N SER A 205 5.80 -2.38 9.43
CA SER A 205 4.69 -1.54 9.91
C SER A 205 5.15 -0.15 10.36
N GLN A 206 6.33 -0.02 10.96
CA GLN A 206 6.92 1.27 11.35
C GLN A 206 7.25 2.13 10.12
N VAL A 207 7.77 1.53 9.03
CA VAL A 207 8.00 2.25 7.78
C VAL A 207 6.68 2.65 7.11
N ILE A 208 5.67 1.78 7.12
CA ILE A 208 4.33 2.11 6.61
C ILE A 208 3.70 3.25 7.44
N SER A 209 3.90 3.26 8.77
CA SER A 209 3.38 4.30 9.66
C SER A 209 3.95 5.70 9.37
N LEU A 210 5.18 5.78 8.85
CA LEU A 210 5.78 7.06 8.41
C LEU A 210 5.01 7.68 7.25
N GLY A 211 4.41 6.85 6.39
CA GLY A 211 3.59 7.27 5.26
C GLY A 211 2.12 7.50 5.61
N THR A 212 1.57 6.76 6.58
CA THR A 212 0.14 6.84 6.93
C THR A 212 -0.17 7.81 8.07
N GLY A 213 0.83 8.13 8.91
CA GLY A 213 0.71 9.07 10.03
C GLY A 213 -0.21 8.59 11.17
N LYS A 214 -0.67 7.34 11.16
CA LYS A 214 -1.58 6.76 12.17
C LYS A 214 -0.86 5.66 12.98
N ALA A 215 -1.23 5.55 14.26
CA ALA A 215 -0.62 4.63 15.23
C ALA A 215 -1.02 3.16 15.01
N TYR A 216 -2.27 2.89 14.62
CA TYR A 216 -2.72 1.52 14.31
C TYR A 216 -2.45 1.21 12.85
N ASN A 217 -1.65 0.18 12.63
CA ASN A 217 -1.14 -0.21 11.31
C ASN A 217 -1.63 -1.59 10.87
N HIS A 218 -2.36 -2.31 11.74
CA HIS A 218 -2.88 -3.63 11.43
C HIS A 218 -4.33 -3.80 11.89
N SER A 219 -5.07 -4.64 11.17
CA SER A 219 -6.44 -5.01 11.50
C SER A 219 -6.68 -6.47 11.19
N SER A 220 -7.36 -7.17 12.10
CA SER A 220 -7.74 -8.57 11.95
C SER A 220 -9.21 -8.75 12.26
N ILE A 221 -9.74 -9.94 11.97
CA ILE A 221 -11.11 -10.34 12.32
C ILE A 221 -11.07 -11.67 13.06
N SER A 222 -11.99 -11.89 14.00
CA SER A 222 -12.14 -13.14 14.73
C SER A 222 -13.63 -13.49 14.91
N PHE A 223 -13.94 -14.78 14.94
CA PHE A 223 -15.29 -15.31 15.11
C PHE A 223 -15.66 -15.56 16.59
N ASP A 224 -14.72 -15.40 17.51
CA ASP A 224 -14.91 -15.57 18.94
C ASP A 224 -14.30 -14.43 19.77
N GLU A 225 -14.87 -14.20 20.95
CA GLU A 225 -14.43 -13.13 21.85
C GLU A 225 -13.00 -13.37 22.38
N GLU A 226 -12.55 -14.62 22.45
CA GLU A 226 -11.25 -15.01 23.01
C GLU A 226 -10.10 -14.91 21.97
N LEU A 227 -10.42 -14.50 20.73
CA LEU A 227 -9.52 -14.36 19.59
C LEU A 227 -8.80 -15.65 19.19
N LYS A 228 -9.38 -16.82 19.46
CA LYS A 228 -8.81 -18.12 19.05
C LYS A 228 -8.87 -18.31 17.53
N THR A 229 -9.85 -17.71 16.89
CA THR A 229 -10.09 -17.75 15.44
C THR A 229 -9.63 -16.49 14.71
N LEU A 230 -8.62 -15.81 15.27
CA LEU A 230 -8.10 -14.58 14.69
C LEU A 230 -7.46 -14.84 13.32
N ILE A 231 -7.81 -14.00 12.33
CA ILE A 231 -7.33 -14.14 10.96
C ILE A 231 -7.14 -12.77 10.30
N SER A 232 -6.12 -12.66 9.45
CA SER A 232 -5.95 -11.50 8.58
C SER A 232 -5.09 -11.81 7.36
N TYR A 233 -4.93 -10.79 6.52
CA TYR A 233 -3.81 -10.72 5.60
C TYR A 233 -2.58 -10.17 6.32
N ASN A 234 -1.51 -10.97 6.42
CA ASN A 234 -0.28 -10.62 7.12
C ASN A 234 0.96 -11.25 6.44
N GLY A 235 2.15 -11.01 7.01
CA GLY A 235 3.43 -11.52 6.50
C GLY A 235 3.71 -13.01 6.76
N GLY A 236 2.80 -13.71 7.45
CA GLY A 236 2.91 -15.13 7.77
C GLY A 236 4.01 -15.47 8.78
N GLU A 237 4.48 -14.49 9.55
CA GLU A 237 5.42 -14.68 10.67
C GLU A 237 6.73 -15.41 10.30
N ARG A 238 7.16 -15.27 9.04
CA ARG A 238 8.27 -16.02 8.45
C ARG A 238 8.08 -17.54 8.34
N VAL A 239 6.97 -18.08 8.85
CA VAL A 239 6.59 -19.51 8.77
C VAL A 239 5.75 -19.77 7.51
N ASN A 240 4.68 -19.01 7.33
CA ASN A 240 3.78 -19.12 6.19
C ASN A 240 4.09 -18.03 5.15
N PRO A 241 3.76 -18.23 3.86
CA PRO A 241 3.89 -17.17 2.87
C PRO A 241 2.98 -15.96 3.20
N PRO A 242 3.36 -14.72 2.82
CA PRO A 242 2.51 -13.55 3.00
C PRO A 242 1.17 -13.68 2.26
N GLY A 243 0.07 -13.41 2.95
CA GLY A 243 -1.29 -13.63 2.45
C GLY A 243 -2.27 -13.83 3.59
N LEU A 244 -3.34 -14.59 3.34
CA LEU A 244 -4.31 -14.97 4.36
C LEU A 244 -3.69 -15.98 5.33
N ASN A 245 -3.66 -15.66 6.63
CA ASN A 245 -3.14 -16.55 7.67
C ASN A 245 -3.93 -16.37 8.97
N ALA A 246 -4.10 -17.47 9.71
CA ALA A 246 -4.50 -17.40 11.11
C ALA A 246 -3.43 -16.67 11.92
N GLU A 247 -3.86 -15.97 12.97
CA GLU A 247 -3.00 -15.20 13.85
C GLU A 247 -3.13 -15.63 15.30
N MET A 248 -2.12 -15.30 16.09
CA MET A 248 -2.14 -15.46 17.54
C MET A 248 -1.94 -14.08 18.18
N ILE A 249 -2.53 -13.88 19.36
CA ILE A 249 -2.48 -12.59 20.08
C ILE A 249 -1.02 -12.18 20.36
N GLU A 250 -0.14 -13.16 20.60
CA GLU A 250 1.30 -12.99 20.82
C GLU A 250 1.99 -12.30 19.64
N TYR A 251 1.54 -12.55 18.41
CA TYR A 251 2.10 -11.92 17.22
C TYR A 251 1.62 -10.48 17.03
N LEU A 252 0.49 -10.12 17.63
CA LEU A 252 -0.01 -8.74 17.65
C LEU A 252 0.69 -7.86 18.70
N SER A 253 1.47 -8.45 19.61
CA SER A 253 2.05 -7.81 20.79
C SER A 253 3.57 -7.85 20.84
N LYS A 254 4.23 -7.77 19.68
CA LYS A 254 5.70 -7.83 19.55
C LYS A 254 6.48 -6.63 20.11
N LYS A 255 5.79 -5.63 20.65
CA LYS A 255 6.39 -4.43 21.25
C LYS A 255 5.85 -4.29 22.67
N ASP A 256 6.72 -3.89 23.58
CA ASP A 256 6.42 -3.78 25.02
C ASP A 256 5.31 -2.76 25.34
N ASP A 257 4.95 -1.87 24.41
CA ASP A 257 3.83 -0.91 24.55
C ASP A 257 2.70 -1.15 23.54
N ALA A 258 2.67 -2.34 22.92
CA ALA A 258 1.63 -2.71 21.97
C ALA A 258 0.25 -2.60 22.63
N THR A 259 -0.70 -2.05 21.87
CA THR A 259 -2.09 -1.93 22.32
C THR A 259 -3.01 -2.54 21.29
N ILE A 260 -3.93 -3.38 21.76
CA ILE A 260 -4.94 -4.04 20.94
C ILE A 260 -6.32 -3.56 21.40
N TYR A 261 -7.15 -3.15 20.44
CA TYR A 261 -8.56 -2.85 20.66
C TYR A 261 -9.42 -3.88 19.95
N VAL A 262 -10.35 -4.46 20.69
CA VAL A 262 -11.28 -5.47 20.17
C VAL A 262 -12.68 -4.88 20.15
N TYR A 263 -13.25 -4.75 18.96
CA TYR A 263 -14.61 -4.27 18.74
C TYR A 263 -15.50 -5.44 18.35
N LYS A 264 -16.68 -5.56 18.94
CA LYS A 264 -17.70 -6.52 18.52
C LYS A 264 -18.72 -5.86 17.60
N LEU A 265 -19.11 -6.59 16.56
CA LEU A 265 -20.15 -6.24 15.60
C LEU A 265 -21.22 -7.33 15.62
N GLY A 266 -22.48 -6.95 15.80
CA GLY A 266 -23.60 -7.89 15.75
C GLY A 266 -23.80 -8.45 14.34
N VAL A 267 -23.83 -9.78 14.22
CA VAL A 267 -24.00 -10.50 12.96
C VAL A 267 -24.95 -11.69 13.13
N THR A 268 -25.58 -12.14 12.05
CA THR A 268 -26.35 -13.38 12.06
C THR A 268 -25.45 -14.59 11.80
N LYS A 269 -25.95 -15.78 12.17
CA LYS A 269 -25.27 -17.05 11.87
C LYS A 269 -25.05 -17.24 10.37
N GLU A 270 -26.01 -16.85 9.54
CA GLU A 270 -25.91 -16.92 8.08
C GLU A 270 -24.79 -16.02 7.55
N GLN A 271 -24.62 -14.82 8.11
CA GLN A 271 -23.51 -13.93 7.75
C GLN A 271 -22.16 -14.55 8.11
N LYS A 272 -22.04 -15.17 9.31
CA LYS A 272 -20.82 -15.90 9.69
C LYS A 272 -20.52 -17.07 8.75
N ILE A 273 -21.53 -17.83 8.34
CA ILE A 273 -21.36 -18.92 7.37
C ILE A 273 -20.85 -18.37 6.04
N LYS A 274 -21.42 -17.28 5.52
CA LYS A 274 -20.92 -16.62 4.29
C LYS A 274 -19.45 -16.20 4.41
N MET A 275 -19.05 -15.64 5.56
CA MET A 275 -17.66 -15.26 5.80
C MET A 275 -16.75 -16.49 5.82
N LEU A 276 -17.14 -17.55 6.52
CA LEU A 276 -16.39 -18.80 6.60
C LEU A 276 -16.22 -19.44 5.22
N ASP A 277 -17.29 -19.53 4.42
CA ASP A 277 -17.25 -20.06 3.07
C ASP A 277 -16.31 -19.24 2.18
N LYS A 278 -16.33 -17.91 2.32
CA LYS A 278 -15.42 -17.03 1.59
C LYS A 278 -13.95 -17.23 2.00
N ILE A 279 -13.70 -17.45 3.29
CA ILE A 279 -12.35 -17.75 3.78
C ILE A 279 -11.86 -19.10 3.24
N LYS A 280 -12.72 -20.13 3.20
CA LYS A 280 -12.41 -21.43 2.59
C LYS A 280 -12.07 -21.27 1.09
N GLU A 281 -12.89 -20.54 0.33
CA GLU A 281 -12.63 -20.22 -1.08
C GLU A 281 -11.27 -19.53 -1.27
N ILE A 282 -10.94 -18.50 -0.47
CA ILE A 282 -9.65 -17.79 -0.58
C ILE A 282 -8.47 -18.72 -0.23
N ASN A 283 -8.64 -19.58 0.78
CA ASN A 283 -7.61 -20.54 1.20
C ASN A 283 -7.33 -21.58 0.10
N GLU A 284 -8.38 -22.03 -0.61
CA GLU A 284 -8.28 -22.96 -1.73
C GLU A 284 -7.72 -22.32 -3.00
N ASP A 285 -8.22 -21.14 -3.39
CA ASP A 285 -7.79 -20.41 -4.59
C ASP A 285 -6.35 -19.87 -4.45
N GLY A 286 -5.98 -19.51 -3.24
CA GLY A 286 -4.74 -18.84 -2.90
C GLY A 286 -4.86 -17.32 -2.80
N SER A 287 -3.88 -16.75 -2.10
CA SER A 287 -3.80 -15.34 -1.72
C SER A 287 -2.35 -14.83 -1.75
N ALA A 288 -2.20 -13.51 -1.66
CA ALA A 288 -0.92 -12.85 -1.42
C ALA A 288 -1.11 -11.49 -0.72
N TYR A 289 -0.10 -11.01 0.00
CA TYR A 289 -0.17 -9.70 0.63
C TYR A 289 0.12 -8.56 -0.38
N ASN A 290 -0.73 -7.53 -0.42
CA ASN A 290 -0.68 -6.46 -1.42
C ASN A 290 0.30 -5.32 -1.06
N ILE A 291 1.61 -5.58 -1.10
CA ILE A 291 2.64 -4.54 -0.87
C ILE A 291 2.50 -3.38 -1.85
N LEU A 292 2.34 -3.65 -3.15
CA LEU A 292 2.20 -2.58 -4.15
C LEU A 292 0.95 -1.72 -3.91
N GLY A 293 -0.12 -2.31 -3.37
CA GLY A 293 -1.35 -1.62 -3.00
C GLY A 293 -1.18 -0.58 -1.90
N LEU A 294 -0.17 -0.72 -1.02
CA LEU A 294 0.14 0.30 -0.01
C LEU A 294 0.57 1.62 -0.64
N VAL A 295 1.20 1.57 -1.82
CA VAL A 295 1.68 2.75 -2.56
C VAL A 295 0.69 3.15 -3.66
N LEU A 296 0.23 2.17 -4.44
CA LEU A 296 -0.56 2.39 -5.67
C LEU A 296 -2.07 2.33 -5.44
N ARG A 297 -2.54 1.94 -4.24
CA ARG A 297 -3.97 1.77 -3.91
C ARG A 297 -4.73 0.96 -4.96
N LYS A 298 -4.12 -0.12 -5.41
CA LYS A 298 -4.65 -0.99 -6.44
C LYS A 298 -4.23 -2.42 -6.16
N SER A 299 -5.14 -3.35 -6.46
CA SER A 299 -4.79 -4.76 -6.59
C SER A 299 -4.86 -5.19 -8.05
N TYR A 300 -3.94 -6.07 -8.46
CA TYR A 300 -3.87 -6.58 -9.82
C TYR A 300 -4.71 -7.84 -10.03
N LYS A 301 -5.06 -8.54 -8.94
CA LYS A 301 -5.79 -9.80 -8.94
C LYS A 301 -6.67 -9.89 -7.68
N PRO A 302 -7.85 -10.55 -7.73
CA PRO A 302 -8.58 -10.91 -6.52
C PRO A 302 -7.68 -11.62 -5.49
N ASN A 303 -8.06 -11.66 -4.21
CA ASN A 303 -7.29 -12.31 -3.13
C ASN A 303 -5.85 -11.80 -2.90
N ILE A 304 -5.41 -10.76 -3.60
CA ILE A 304 -4.20 -9.99 -3.28
C ILE A 304 -4.63 -8.72 -2.54
N MET A 305 -4.55 -8.76 -1.22
CA MET A 305 -5.11 -7.73 -0.33
C MET A 305 -4.13 -7.36 0.79
N TYR A 306 -4.35 -6.21 1.43
CA TYR A 306 -3.77 -5.93 2.74
C TYR A 306 -4.84 -6.13 3.84
N CYS A 307 -4.43 -6.08 5.10
CA CYS A 307 -5.24 -6.47 6.26
C CYS A 307 -6.62 -5.78 6.33
N SER A 308 -6.69 -4.44 6.23
CA SER A 308 -7.96 -3.71 6.29
C SER A 308 -8.84 -3.90 5.05
N GLN A 309 -8.25 -4.16 3.88
CA GLN A 309 -8.98 -4.54 2.68
C GLN A 309 -9.73 -5.84 2.88
N PHE A 310 -9.04 -6.86 3.41
CA PHE A 310 -9.63 -8.16 3.67
C PHE A 310 -10.80 -8.07 4.65
N VAL A 311 -10.61 -7.40 5.80
CA VAL A 311 -11.68 -7.25 6.80
C VAL A 311 -12.93 -6.60 6.20
N TYR A 312 -12.76 -5.50 5.45
CA TYR A 312 -13.90 -4.82 4.83
C TYR A 312 -14.57 -5.66 3.73
N ILE A 313 -13.79 -6.26 2.82
CA ILE A 313 -14.34 -7.08 1.74
C ILE A 313 -15.06 -8.32 2.29
N LEU A 314 -14.57 -8.91 3.37
CA LEU A 314 -15.23 -10.04 4.02
C LEU A 314 -16.58 -9.65 4.63
N LEU A 315 -16.63 -8.50 5.30
CA LEU A 315 -17.88 -7.94 5.85
C LEU A 315 -18.85 -7.57 4.73
N GLU A 316 -18.38 -6.94 3.66
CA GLU A 316 -19.18 -6.57 2.48
C GLU A 316 -19.77 -7.80 1.79
N TYR A 317 -18.95 -8.85 1.58
CA TYR A 317 -19.39 -10.11 0.97
C TYR A 317 -20.50 -10.81 1.79
N ALA A 318 -20.43 -10.70 3.11
CA ALA A 318 -21.40 -11.30 4.01
C ALA A 318 -22.62 -10.40 4.32
N ASP A 319 -22.78 -9.28 3.62
CA ASP A 319 -23.81 -8.27 3.88
C ASP A 319 -23.78 -7.74 5.34
N ALA A 320 -22.60 -7.71 5.96
CA ALA A 320 -22.35 -7.27 7.34
C ALA A 320 -21.59 -5.94 7.42
N ALA A 321 -21.22 -5.35 6.29
CA ALA A 321 -20.61 -4.02 6.25
C ALA A 321 -21.57 -2.96 6.80
N TYR A 322 -21.06 -2.08 7.66
CA TYR A 322 -21.82 -1.03 8.37
C TYR A 322 -21.49 0.38 7.87
N PHE A 323 -20.73 0.49 6.79
CA PHE A 323 -20.45 1.73 6.06
C PHE A 323 -20.04 1.40 4.62
N GLU A 324 -20.13 2.39 3.73
CA GLU A 324 -19.67 2.28 2.35
C GLU A 324 -18.35 3.02 2.15
N THR A 325 -17.37 2.37 1.51
CA THR A 325 -16.14 3.02 1.07
C THR A 325 -15.53 2.31 -0.14
N ASN A 326 -14.49 2.89 -0.74
CA ASN A 326 -13.68 2.17 -1.72
C ASN A 326 -12.68 1.25 -0.99
N PRO A 327 -12.78 -0.10 -1.14
CA PRO A 327 -11.88 -1.04 -0.47
C PRO A 327 -10.41 -0.79 -0.80
N ASN A 328 -10.10 -0.26 -1.98
CA ASN A 328 -8.72 -0.01 -2.41
C ASN A 328 -7.99 1.08 -1.61
N SER A 329 -8.72 1.84 -0.79
CA SER A 329 -8.17 2.95 0.00
C SER A 329 -8.39 2.84 1.50
N ILE A 330 -9.04 1.77 1.98
CA ILE A 330 -9.39 1.62 3.39
C ILE A 330 -8.14 1.40 4.25
N LYS A 331 -8.03 2.11 5.37
CA LYS A 331 -7.01 1.90 6.40
C LYS A 331 -7.58 1.14 7.60
N PRO A 332 -6.75 0.49 8.43
CA PRO A 332 -7.21 -0.18 9.65
C PRO A 332 -8.11 0.68 10.53
N THR A 333 -7.72 1.92 10.79
CA THR A 333 -8.50 2.87 11.61
C THR A 333 -9.85 3.25 11.01
N ASP A 334 -9.98 3.17 9.68
CA ASP A 334 -11.21 3.61 9.01
C ASP A 334 -12.38 2.66 9.33
N LEU A 335 -12.09 1.40 9.69
CA LEU A 335 -13.09 0.44 10.20
C LEU A 335 -13.82 0.99 11.43
N VAL A 336 -13.17 1.78 12.27
CA VAL A 336 -13.79 2.39 13.45
C VAL A 336 -14.21 3.84 13.17
N GLU A 337 -13.40 4.61 12.46
CA GLU A 337 -13.68 6.03 12.19
C GLU A 337 -14.91 6.25 11.30
N PHE A 338 -15.27 5.28 10.46
CA PHE A 338 -16.44 5.38 9.56
C PHE A 338 -17.72 4.77 10.15
N ASP A 339 -17.69 4.27 11.39
CA ASP A 339 -18.87 3.77 12.10
C ASP A 339 -19.75 4.91 12.63
N TYR A 340 -20.37 5.67 11.72
CA TYR A 340 -21.23 6.80 12.06
C TYR A 340 -22.51 6.37 12.79
N ASP A 341 -23.00 5.16 12.52
CA ASP A 341 -24.21 4.58 13.11
C ASP A 341 -23.94 3.81 14.42
N ARG A 342 -22.67 3.78 14.89
CA ARG A 342 -22.23 3.15 16.14
C ARG A 342 -22.64 1.68 16.24
N LYS A 343 -22.46 0.94 15.15
CA LYS A 343 -22.70 -0.51 15.09
C LYS A 343 -21.63 -1.29 15.87
N LEU A 344 -20.42 -0.76 15.96
CA LEU A 344 -19.33 -1.34 16.73
C LEU A 344 -19.43 -0.98 18.21
N GLN A 345 -19.18 -1.97 19.06
CA GLN A 345 -19.00 -1.78 20.49
C GLN A 345 -17.60 -2.22 20.89
N LEU A 346 -16.87 -1.40 21.64
CA LEU A 346 -15.60 -1.83 22.21
C LEU A 346 -15.88 -2.96 23.23
N ALA A 347 -15.38 -4.16 22.95
CA ALA A 347 -15.48 -5.31 23.86
C ALA A 347 -14.46 -5.17 24.98
N TYR A 348 -13.18 -5.07 24.61
CA TYR A 348 -12.09 -4.88 25.57
C TYR A 348 -10.83 -4.30 24.88
N LYS A 349 -9.88 -3.90 25.72
CA LYS A 349 -8.57 -3.37 25.32
C LYS A 349 -7.49 -4.21 26.00
N LEU A 350 -6.52 -4.69 25.23
CA LEU A 350 -5.32 -5.33 25.76
C LEU A 350 -4.15 -4.35 25.70
N THR A 351 -3.42 -4.25 26.80
CA THR A 351 -2.16 -3.50 26.89
C THR A 351 -1.10 -4.45 27.40
N PHE A 352 0.00 -4.55 26.66
CA PHE A 352 1.19 -5.29 27.07
C PHE A 352 2.11 -4.26 27.75
N ASN A 353 2.73 -4.65 28.87
CA ASN A 353 3.57 -3.81 29.74
C ASN A 353 4.95 -4.43 29.89
#